data_AF-A0A838DXY1-F1
#
_entry.id   AF-A0A838DXY1-F1
#
_cell.length_a   1.000
_cell.length_b   1.000
_cell.length_c   1.000
_cell.angle_alpha   90.00
_cell.angle_beta   90.00
_cell.angle_gamma   90.00
#
_symmetry.space_group_name_H-M   'P 1'
#
loop_
_entity.id
_entity.type
_entity.pdbx_description
1 polymer ?
#
loop_
_entity_poly.entity_id
_entity_poly.type
_entity_poly.pdbx_seq_one_letter_code
_entity_poly.pdbx_strand_id
1 'polypeptide(L)'
;MIEEFRRHSYIIDIFSEEIKADYKDILTGKATCEKYERSLLFLTDLLYQYHNKDVIVLIDEYDIPIHDGYSSGYYAEITNFMRSLLTAVLKDNTHLARGMLTGVLRLAKESIFSGLNNPVVSTLLDHEFSDKFGFTPREVDHILADAGLESLSGTIKEWYNGYLFGKTTIYNPWSLLECIRKQGQIGPYWANTSDNLLIKKLITCSGKAIKSDLEVLLLDGSVVKEIDGGLIYNHIVTNTKALWSLLLFTGYVTAKHVDLLEGKTLCTLAIPNKEIKLLYNELITTIFEEVLSLEKVHSLKEALLTGNGVLFSEIVQDFIMNNMSFFDMPSDEPERSYHLFILGLLVTFSDSYEVKSNRESGHGRYDIMLIPRDPSNWALII
;
A
#
# COMPACT_ATOMS: atom_id res chain seq x y z
N MET A 1 8.61 -17.73 15.52
CA MET A 1 8.70 -19.19 15.80
C MET A 1 9.44 -19.49 17.10
N ILE A 2 10.73 -19.14 17.27
CA ILE A 2 11.47 -19.42 18.52
C ILE A 2 10.77 -18.83 19.76
N GLU A 3 10.26 -17.60 19.65
CA GLU A 3 9.53 -16.95 20.74
C GLU A 3 8.24 -17.66 21.11
N GLU A 4 7.55 -18.26 20.15
CA GLU A 4 6.35 -19.07 20.38
C GLU A 4 6.66 -20.35 21.15
N PHE A 5 7.77 -21.02 20.81
CA PHE A 5 8.28 -22.12 21.63
C PHE A 5 8.67 -21.63 23.03
N ARG A 6 9.36 -20.49 23.15
CA ARG A 6 9.70 -19.95 24.48
C ARG A 6 8.46 -19.69 25.33
N ARG A 7 7.41 -19.10 24.76
CA ARG A 7 6.13 -18.83 25.40
C ARG A 7 5.49 -20.09 25.97
N HIS A 8 5.62 -21.22 25.27
CA HIS A 8 5.02 -22.50 25.66
C HIS A 8 5.98 -23.46 26.37
N SER A 9 7.14 -22.99 26.84
CA SER A 9 8.14 -23.82 27.53
C SER A 9 7.61 -24.55 28.77
N TYR A 10 6.53 -24.07 29.39
CA TYR A 10 5.90 -24.69 30.55
C TYR A 10 5.31 -26.09 30.28
N ILE A 11 5.08 -26.46 29.02
CA ILE A 11 4.51 -27.78 28.68
C ILE A 11 5.56 -28.88 28.59
N ILE A 12 6.86 -28.54 28.52
CA ILE A 12 7.87 -29.47 28.02
C ILE A 12 8.24 -30.58 29.02
N ASP A 13 8.01 -30.35 30.32
CA ASP A 13 8.46 -31.23 31.40
C ASP A 13 7.76 -32.60 31.41
N ILE A 14 6.56 -32.69 30.84
CA ILE A 14 5.75 -33.92 30.82
C ILE A 14 6.11 -34.88 29.69
N PHE A 15 6.95 -34.45 28.74
CA PHE A 15 7.29 -35.23 27.54
C PHE A 15 8.59 -36.04 27.70
N SER A 16 8.83 -36.96 26.77
CA SER A 16 10.05 -37.78 26.75
C SER A 16 11.31 -36.94 26.48
N GLU A 17 12.48 -37.44 26.89
CA GLU A 17 13.76 -36.75 26.65
C GLU A 17 14.06 -36.52 25.16
N GLU A 18 13.53 -37.37 24.27
CA GLU A 18 13.62 -37.19 22.82
C GLU A 18 12.83 -35.96 22.35
N ILE A 19 11.56 -35.82 22.76
CA ILE A 19 10.73 -34.66 22.46
C ILE A 19 11.35 -33.39 23.05
N LYS A 20 11.89 -33.46 24.27
CA LYS A 20 12.60 -32.34 24.91
C LYS A 20 13.83 -31.92 24.09
N ALA A 21 14.58 -32.86 23.53
CA ALA A 21 15.73 -32.57 22.68
C ALA A 21 15.29 -31.84 21.40
N ASP A 22 14.27 -32.32 20.71
CA ASP A 22 13.74 -31.68 19.50
C ASP A 22 13.20 -30.28 19.78
N TYR A 23 12.47 -30.11 20.88
CA TYR A 23 11.97 -28.81 21.33
C TYR A 23 13.11 -27.84 21.62
N LYS A 24 14.18 -28.32 22.27
CA LYS A 24 15.36 -27.52 22.59
C LYS A 24 16.16 -27.16 21.34
N ASP A 25 16.26 -28.03 20.35
CA ASP A 25 16.92 -27.74 19.08
C ASP A 25 16.23 -26.56 18.37
N ILE A 26 14.89 -26.56 18.33
CA ILE A 26 14.10 -25.46 17.76
C ILE A 26 14.30 -24.18 18.59
N LEU A 27 14.20 -24.27 19.92
CA LEU A 27 14.33 -23.13 20.82
C LEU A 27 15.72 -22.47 20.76
N THR A 28 16.77 -23.25 20.50
CA THR A 28 18.17 -22.79 20.48
C THR A 28 18.68 -22.42 19.09
N GLY A 29 17.84 -22.47 18.06
CA GLY A 29 18.27 -22.12 16.71
C GLY A 29 19.04 -23.22 15.98
N LYS A 30 19.09 -24.45 16.50
CA LYS A 30 19.95 -25.54 16.03
C LYS A 30 19.23 -26.65 15.25
N ALA A 31 17.91 -26.55 15.14
CA ALA A 31 17.13 -27.52 14.39
C ALA A 31 17.46 -27.49 12.88
N THR A 32 17.28 -28.63 12.22
CA THR A 32 17.37 -28.74 10.75
C THR A 32 16.22 -28.00 10.07
N CYS A 33 16.36 -27.64 8.79
CA CYS A 33 15.30 -26.98 8.02
C CYS A 33 13.95 -27.75 8.09
N GLU A 34 13.97 -29.07 7.90
CA GLU A 34 12.77 -29.92 7.97
C GLU A 34 12.06 -29.85 9.34
N LYS A 35 12.83 -29.79 10.43
CA LYS A 35 12.27 -29.62 11.79
C LYS A 35 11.62 -28.25 11.95
N TYR A 36 12.18 -27.20 11.35
CA TYR A 36 11.54 -25.88 11.34
C TYR A 36 10.26 -25.85 10.49
N GLU A 37 10.28 -26.47 9.32
CA GLU A 37 9.09 -26.61 8.47
C GLU A 37 7.96 -27.36 9.20
N ARG A 38 8.28 -28.33 10.07
CA ARG A 38 7.26 -29.08 10.83
C ARG A 38 7.02 -28.56 12.24
N SER A 39 7.69 -27.48 12.63
CA SER A 39 7.72 -27.00 14.02
C SER A 39 6.35 -26.61 14.56
N LEU A 40 5.51 -25.95 13.77
CA LEU A 40 4.17 -25.56 14.22
C LEU A 40 3.26 -26.77 14.39
N LEU A 41 3.32 -27.74 13.47
CA LEU A 41 2.61 -29.02 13.62
C LEU A 41 3.04 -29.72 14.92
N PHE A 42 4.35 -29.82 15.15
CA PHE A 42 4.91 -30.39 16.36
C PHE A 42 4.42 -29.66 17.61
N LEU A 43 4.45 -28.32 17.62
CA LEU A 43 3.95 -27.54 18.74
C LEU A 43 2.45 -27.73 18.97
N THR A 44 1.62 -27.83 17.92
CA THR A 44 0.19 -28.09 18.07
C THR A 44 -0.10 -29.45 18.69
N ASP A 45 0.67 -30.48 18.35
CA ASP A 45 0.55 -31.81 18.95
C ASP A 45 0.89 -31.77 20.45
N LEU A 46 2.00 -31.13 20.83
CA LEU A 46 2.38 -30.98 22.24
C LEU A 46 1.33 -30.19 23.05
N LEU A 47 0.78 -29.12 22.48
CA LEU A 47 -0.26 -28.33 23.13
C LEU A 47 -1.55 -29.13 23.32
N TYR A 48 -1.94 -29.94 22.33
CA TYR A 48 -3.07 -30.84 22.47
C TYR A 48 -2.84 -31.87 23.57
N GLN A 49 -1.68 -32.54 23.60
CA GLN A 49 -1.37 -33.55 24.61
C GLN A 49 -1.36 -32.97 26.03
N TYR A 50 -0.91 -31.72 26.21
CA TYR A 50 -0.89 -31.06 27.51
C TYR A 50 -2.27 -30.56 27.94
N HIS A 51 -3.02 -29.89 27.05
CA HIS A 51 -4.29 -29.21 27.38
C HIS A 51 -5.54 -30.04 27.11
N ASN A 52 -5.41 -31.15 26.38
CA ASN A 52 -6.48 -32.01 25.86
C ASN A 52 -7.57 -31.20 25.11
N LYS A 53 -7.14 -30.24 24.29
CA LYS A 53 -8.00 -29.37 23.49
C LYS A 53 -7.34 -29.10 22.14
N ASP A 54 -8.16 -29.07 21.10
CA ASP A 54 -7.72 -28.70 19.76
C ASP A 54 -7.20 -27.26 19.73
N VAL A 55 -6.14 -27.03 18.94
CA VAL A 55 -5.37 -25.80 18.93
C VAL A 55 -5.88 -24.85 17.84
N ILE A 56 -5.96 -23.56 18.17
CA ILE A 56 -6.20 -22.50 17.18
C ILE A 56 -4.85 -21.90 16.80
N VAL A 57 -4.57 -21.83 15.50
CA VAL A 57 -3.34 -21.26 14.96
C VAL A 57 -3.67 -19.93 14.28
N LEU A 58 -3.12 -18.84 14.81
CA LEU A 58 -3.25 -17.50 14.25
C LEU A 58 -1.86 -17.07 13.76
N ILE A 59 -1.75 -16.76 12.47
CA ILE A 59 -0.49 -16.32 11.84
C ILE A 59 -0.74 -14.95 11.25
N ASP A 60 -0.14 -13.95 11.89
CA ASP A 60 -0.17 -12.59 11.36
C ASP A 60 0.97 -12.35 10.39
N GLU A 61 0.73 -11.46 9.43
CA GLU A 61 1.67 -10.99 8.41
C GLU A 61 2.46 -12.14 7.74
N TYR A 62 1.76 -13.20 7.34
CA TYR A 62 2.40 -14.41 6.81
C TYR A 62 3.22 -14.16 5.53
N ASP A 63 2.96 -13.05 4.84
CA ASP A 63 3.57 -12.62 3.58
C ASP A 63 4.86 -11.80 3.75
N ILE A 64 5.14 -11.24 4.94
CA ILE A 64 6.37 -10.46 5.20
C ILE A 64 7.65 -11.23 4.88
N PRO A 65 7.87 -12.47 5.37
CA PRO A 65 9.10 -13.19 5.08
C PRO A 65 9.35 -13.37 3.57
N ILE A 66 8.27 -13.43 2.79
CA ILE A 66 8.31 -13.69 1.36
C ILE A 66 8.63 -12.40 0.60
N HIS A 67 8.06 -11.29 1.03
CA HIS A 67 8.47 -9.96 0.58
C HIS A 67 9.96 -9.71 0.85
N ASP A 68 10.43 -10.01 2.06
CA ASP A 68 11.82 -9.78 2.45
C ASP A 68 12.78 -10.70 1.68
N GLY A 69 12.38 -11.96 1.45
CA GLY A 69 13.13 -12.87 0.61
C GLY A 69 13.19 -12.46 -0.86
N TYR A 70 12.15 -11.80 -1.38
CA TYR A 70 12.25 -11.17 -2.70
C TYR A 70 13.30 -10.05 -2.72
N SER A 71 13.22 -9.12 -1.77
CA SER A 71 14.14 -7.98 -1.70
C SER A 71 15.60 -8.39 -1.47
N SER A 72 15.80 -9.55 -0.82
CA SER A 72 17.11 -10.10 -0.48
C SER A 72 17.61 -11.18 -1.45
N GLY A 73 16.84 -11.52 -2.48
CA GLY A 73 17.25 -12.46 -3.54
C GLY A 73 17.11 -13.96 -3.24
N TYR A 74 16.36 -14.36 -2.20
CA TYR A 74 16.10 -15.76 -1.82
C TYR A 74 14.60 -16.13 -1.87
N TYR A 75 13.84 -15.49 -2.77
CA TYR A 75 12.39 -15.63 -2.90
C TYR A 75 11.93 -17.10 -3.01
N ALA A 76 12.63 -17.91 -3.81
CA ALA A 76 12.23 -19.29 -4.06
C ALA A 76 12.38 -20.16 -2.80
N GLU A 77 13.48 -19.98 -2.07
CA GLU A 77 13.81 -20.68 -0.84
C GLU A 77 12.80 -20.38 0.26
N ILE A 78 12.50 -19.10 0.51
CA ILE A 78 11.53 -18.73 1.55
C ILE A 78 10.11 -19.14 1.18
N THR A 79 9.73 -19.05 -0.09
CA THR A 79 8.41 -19.48 -0.55
C THR A 79 8.23 -20.98 -0.35
N ASN A 80 9.27 -21.78 -0.63
CA ASN A 80 9.25 -23.21 -0.39
C ASN A 80 9.16 -23.54 1.10
N PHE A 81 9.96 -22.88 1.93
CA PHE A 81 9.91 -23.04 3.39
C PHE A 81 8.51 -22.70 3.95
N MET A 82 7.95 -21.55 3.57
CA MET A 82 6.62 -21.13 4.02
C MET A 82 5.52 -22.07 3.52
N ARG A 83 5.63 -22.59 2.29
CA ARG A 83 4.73 -23.63 1.78
C ARG A 83 4.77 -24.87 2.66
N SER A 84 5.96 -25.40 2.95
CA SER A 84 6.13 -26.57 3.80
C SER A 84 5.57 -26.33 5.21
N LEU A 85 5.89 -25.17 5.80
CA LEU A 85 5.47 -24.78 7.14
C LEU A 85 3.95 -24.71 7.29
N LEU A 86 3.32 -23.93 6.41
CA LEU A 86 1.87 -23.72 6.45
C LEU A 86 1.11 -24.99 6.07
N THR A 87 1.61 -25.74 5.08
CA THR A 87 0.99 -27.03 4.72
C THR A 87 1.06 -28.01 5.88
N ALA A 88 2.20 -28.13 6.56
CA ALA A 88 2.37 -29.07 7.67
C ALA A 88 1.38 -28.82 8.82
N VAL A 89 1.14 -27.56 9.19
CA VAL A 89 0.26 -27.25 10.33
C VAL A 89 -1.22 -27.13 9.95
N LEU A 90 -1.54 -26.69 8.71
CA LEU A 90 -2.92 -26.41 8.30
C LEU A 90 -3.59 -27.54 7.53
N LYS A 91 -2.80 -28.46 6.95
CA LYS A 91 -3.33 -29.59 6.18
C LYS A 91 -3.21 -30.87 6.99
N ASP A 92 -4.29 -31.63 7.07
CA ASP A 92 -4.34 -32.97 7.71
C ASP A 92 -3.89 -32.99 9.18
N ASN A 93 -3.83 -31.84 9.86
CA ASN A 93 -3.54 -31.74 11.29
C ASN A 93 -4.80 -32.06 12.10
N THR A 94 -4.82 -33.23 12.73
CA THR A 94 -5.96 -33.71 13.52
C THR A 94 -6.19 -32.96 14.82
N HIS A 95 -5.20 -32.16 15.26
CA HIS A 95 -5.26 -31.37 16.50
C HIS A 95 -5.54 -29.88 16.24
N LEU A 96 -5.84 -29.50 14.99
CA LEU A 96 -6.16 -28.14 14.62
C LEU A 96 -7.68 -27.90 14.70
N ALA A 97 -8.11 -26.99 15.58
CA ALA A 97 -9.49 -26.53 15.64
C ALA A 97 -9.80 -25.56 14.48
N ARG A 98 -8.90 -24.59 14.27
CA ARG A 98 -9.01 -23.56 13.23
C ARG A 98 -7.65 -22.90 12.97
N GLY A 99 -7.36 -22.62 11.71
CA GLY A 99 -6.26 -21.76 11.30
C GLY A 99 -6.78 -20.43 10.75
N MET A 100 -6.15 -19.31 11.09
CA MET A 100 -6.39 -18.01 10.47
C MET A 100 -5.05 -17.38 10.11
N LEU A 101 -4.99 -16.83 8.90
CA LEU A 101 -3.83 -16.12 8.40
C LEU A 101 -4.24 -14.72 7.98
N THR A 102 -3.43 -13.73 8.34
CA THR A 102 -3.59 -12.34 7.92
C THR A 102 -2.32 -11.90 7.18
N GLY A 103 -2.50 -11.06 6.18
CA GLY A 103 -1.44 -10.57 5.31
C GLY A 103 -1.98 -9.56 4.32
N VAL A 104 -1.10 -8.77 3.73
CA VAL A 104 -1.47 -7.71 2.78
C VAL A 104 -1.58 -8.29 1.37
N LEU A 105 -0.62 -9.13 1.01
CA LEU A 105 -0.51 -9.77 -0.27
C LEU A 105 -1.16 -11.14 -0.25
N ARG A 106 -2.17 -11.34 -1.09
CA ARG A 106 -2.63 -12.69 -1.37
C ARG A 106 -1.65 -13.38 -2.31
N LEU A 107 -0.63 -14.01 -1.74
CA LEU A 107 0.23 -14.95 -2.46
C LEU A 107 -0.64 -16.12 -2.95
N ALA A 108 -0.74 -16.26 -4.27
CA ALA A 108 -1.72 -17.12 -4.94
C ALA A 108 -1.82 -18.54 -4.34
N LYS A 109 -3.03 -19.13 -4.49
CA LYS A 109 -3.26 -20.55 -4.21
C LYS A 109 -2.26 -21.46 -4.92
N GLU A 110 -1.70 -21.04 -6.05
CA GLU A 110 -0.75 -21.81 -6.84
C GLU A 110 0.67 -21.83 -6.25
N SER A 111 1.05 -20.85 -5.43
CA SER A 111 2.41 -20.73 -4.90
C SER A 111 2.60 -21.36 -3.53
N ILE A 112 1.75 -21.09 -2.53
CA ILE A 112 1.97 -21.54 -1.13
C ILE A 112 0.83 -22.42 -0.64
N PHE A 113 -0.38 -22.20 -1.14
CA PHE A 113 -1.56 -22.94 -0.71
C PHE A 113 -1.98 -24.02 -1.70
N SER A 114 -1.11 -24.44 -2.62
CA SER A 114 -1.47 -25.40 -3.67
C SER A 114 -1.78 -26.79 -3.11
N GLY A 115 -1.29 -27.07 -1.89
CA GLY A 115 -1.62 -28.26 -1.13
C GLY A 115 -2.87 -28.14 -0.24
N LEU A 116 -3.39 -26.92 -0.01
CA LEU A 116 -4.54 -26.65 0.86
C LEU A 116 -5.84 -26.60 0.05
N ASN A 117 -6.73 -27.56 0.30
CA ASN A 117 -8.00 -27.66 -0.43
C ASN A 117 -9.14 -26.83 0.18
N ASN A 118 -9.00 -26.37 1.44
CA ASN A 118 -10.10 -25.79 2.22
C ASN A 118 -9.97 -24.31 2.64
N PRO A 119 -9.07 -23.46 2.09
CA PRO A 119 -8.98 -22.09 2.58
C PRO A 119 -10.18 -21.27 2.09
N VAL A 120 -10.88 -20.66 3.05
CA VAL A 120 -11.82 -19.56 2.82
C VAL A 120 -10.99 -18.28 2.81
N VAL A 121 -11.16 -17.45 1.78
CA VAL A 121 -10.41 -16.21 1.61
C VAL A 121 -11.39 -15.06 1.67
N SER A 122 -11.10 -14.08 2.51
CA SER A 122 -11.79 -12.80 2.54
C SER A 122 -10.78 -11.68 2.28
N THR A 123 -11.18 -10.72 1.47
CA THR A 123 -10.42 -9.53 1.08
C THR A 123 -11.17 -8.27 1.52
N LEU A 124 -10.57 -7.09 1.34
CA LEU A 124 -11.24 -5.81 1.59
C LEU A 124 -12.44 -5.56 0.66
N LEU A 125 -12.61 -6.33 -0.41
CA LEU A 125 -13.76 -6.22 -1.31
C LEU A 125 -14.97 -7.03 -0.80
N ASP A 126 -14.76 -7.93 0.15
CA ASP A 126 -15.79 -8.79 0.73
C ASP A 126 -16.50 -8.12 1.92
N HIS A 127 -17.70 -8.59 2.24
CA HIS A 127 -18.53 -8.02 3.32
C HIS A 127 -18.26 -8.62 4.71
N GLU A 128 -17.64 -9.80 4.79
CA GLU A 128 -17.58 -10.58 6.04
C GLU A 128 -16.85 -9.84 7.18
N PHE A 129 -15.83 -9.06 6.85
CA PHE A 129 -15.00 -8.33 7.83
C PHE A 129 -14.94 -6.82 7.56
N SER A 130 -15.94 -6.26 6.87
CA SER A 130 -15.91 -4.88 6.39
C SER A 130 -15.84 -3.83 7.50
N ASP A 131 -16.22 -4.17 8.72
CA ASP A 131 -16.24 -3.30 9.90
C ASP A 131 -15.23 -3.74 10.98
N LYS A 132 -14.28 -4.64 10.67
CA LYS A 132 -13.38 -5.24 11.67
C LYS A 132 -11.95 -4.69 11.66
N PHE A 133 -11.51 -4.06 10.58
CA PHE A 133 -10.12 -3.65 10.36
C PHE A 133 -9.96 -2.13 10.23
N GLY A 134 -10.35 -1.40 11.28
CA GLY A 134 -10.25 0.05 11.41
C GLY A 134 -11.44 0.60 12.21
N PHE A 135 -11.76 1.89 12.05
CA PHE A 135 -12.89 2.51 12.74
C PHE A 135 -14.00 2.94 11.77
N THR A 136 -15.25 2.62 12.11
CA THR A 136 -16.42 3.13 11.41
C THR A 136 -16.67 4.60 11.77
N PRO A 137 -17.39 5.38 10.92
CA PRO A 137 -17.69 6.78 11.24
C PRO A 137 -18.36 6.98 12.61
N ARG A 138 -19.24 6.05 13.01
CA ARG A 138 -19.92 6.10 14.31
C ARG A 138 -18.97 5.89 15.48
N GLU A 139 -18.01 4.98 15.34
CA GLU A 139 -16.98 4.77 16.37
C GLU A 139 -16.06 5.97 16.47
N VAL A 140 -15.68 6.57 15.34
CA VAL A 140 -14.89 7.81 15.32
C VAL A 140 -15.62 8.95 16.02
N ASP A 141 -16.92 9.16 15.73
CA ASP A 141 -17.71 10.21 16.39
C ASP A 141 -17.70 10.04 17.92
N HIS A 142 -17.84 8.81 18.42
CA HIS A 142 -17.76 8.53 19.86
C HIS A 142 -16.36 8.78 20.43
N ILE A 143 -15.31 8.30 19.75
CA ILE A 143 -13.92 8.48 20.18
C ILE A 143 -13.57 9.98 20.25
N LEU A 144 -14.02 10.78 19.29
CA LEU A 144 -13.79 12.22 19.28
C LEU A 144 -14.56 12.93 20.40
N ALA A 145 -15.78 12.48 20.71
CA ALA A 145 -16.54 13.01 21.84
C ALA A 145 -15.85 12.73 23.18
N ASP A 146 -15.40 11.49 23.39
CA ASP A 146 -14.69 11.11 24.61
C ASP A 146 -13.35 11.87 24.75
N ALA A 147 -12.71 12.23 23.63
CA ALA A 147 -11.48 13.01 23.60
C ALA A 147 -11.70 14.54 23.66
N GLY A 148 -12.94 15.04 23.55
CA GLY A 148 -13.24 16.48 23.48
C GLY A 148 -12.75 17.17 22.19
N LEU A 149 -12.71 16.42 21.07
CA LEU A 149 -12.19 16.84 19.76
C LEU A 149 -13.28 16.88 18.66
N GLU A 150 -14.56 16.94 19.03
CA GLU A 150 -15.69 16.89 18.09
C GLU A 150 -15.63 18.01 17.04
N SER A 151 -15.09 19.17 17.43
CA SER A 151 -14.90 20.31 16.53
C SER A 151 -13.99 20.00 15.34
N LEU A 152 -13.14 18.97 15.44
CA LEU A 152 -12.22 18.53 14.39
C LEU A 152 -12.77 17.40 13.52
N SER A 153 -13.98 16.90 13.78
CA SER A 153 -14.56 15.73 13.06
C SER A 153 -14.51 15.89 11.53
N GLY A 154 -14.84 17.08 11.01
CA GLY A 154 -14.75 17.38 9.58
C GLY A 154 -13.33 17.23 9.03
N THR A 155 -12.35 17.85 9.69
CA THR A 155 -10.93 17.78 9.29
C THR A 155 -10.38 16.36 9.38
N ILE A 156 -10.70 15.64 10.47
CA ILE A 156 -10.30 14.24 10.69
C ILE A 156 -10.90 13.32 9.61
N LYS A 157 -12.15 13.57 9.21
CA LYS A 157 -12.79 12.86 8.10
C LYS A 157 -12.05 13.07 6.78
N GLU A 158 -11.66 14.29 6.46
CA GLU A 158 -10.92 14.59 5.23
C GLU A 158 -9.52 13.97 5.19
N TRP A 159 -8.90 13.79 6.35
CA TRP A 159 -7.53 13.30 6.47
C TRP A 159 -7.41 11.79 6.60
N TYR A 160 -8.29 11.13 7.37
CA TYR A 160 -8.07 9.75 7.79
C TYR A 160 -9.19 8.77 7.38
N ASN A 161 -10.31 9.25 6.84
CA ASN A 161 -11.38 8.40 6.31
C ASN A 161 -11.07 7.94 4.88
N GLY A 162 -12.00 7.24 4.23
CA GLY A 162 -12.07 7.11 2.78
C GLY A 162 -11.86 5.69 2.27
N TYR A 163 -11.51 4.74 3.14
CA TYR A 163 -11.27 3.35 2.75
C TYR A 163 -12.59 2.58 2.68
N LEU A 164 -13.04 2.19 1.50
CA LEU A 164 -14.23 1.35 1.34
C LEU A 164 -13.86 -0.13 1.48
N PHE A 165 -14.33 -0.76 2.55
CA PHE A 165 -14.23 -2.20 2.76
C PHE A 165 -15.62 -2.80 2.54
N GLY A 166 -15.79 -3.60 1.49
CA GLY A 166 -17.11 -4.08 1.07
C GLY A 166 -18.12 -2.92 0.86
N LYS A 167 -18.98 -2.68 1.86
CA LYS A 167 -19.97 -1.58 1.87
C LYS A 167 -19.76 -0.56 3.00
N THR A 168 -18.73 -0.75 3.81
CA THR A 168 -18.46 0.09 4.98
C THR A 168 -17.25 0.96 4.71
N THR A 169 -17.38 2.27 4.88
CA THR A 169 -16.23 3.17 4.86
C THR A 169 -15.56 3.18 6.22
N ILE A 170 -14.24 3.04 6.23
CA ILE A 170 -13.42 2.87 7.41
C ILE A 170 -12.33 3.96 7.46
N TYR A 171 -11.99 4.37 8.68
CA TYR A 171 -10.87 5.26 8.97
C TYR A 171 -9.59 4.45 9.21
N ASN A 172 -8.46 5.00 8.76
CA ASN A 172 -7.14 4.44 9.10
C ASN A 172 -6.96 4.49 10.63
N PRO A 173 -6.77 3.33 11.30
CA PRO A 173 -6.72 3.27 12.75
C PRO A 173 -5.47 3.95 13.31
N TRP A 174 -4.31 3.77 12.67
CA TRP A 174 -3.05 4.34 13.14
C TRP A 174 -3.08 5.87 13.09
N SER A 175 -3.50 6.44 11.95
CA SER A 175 -3.53 7.89 11.79
C SER A 175 -4.54 8.57 12.73
N LEU A 176 -5.70 7.96 12.92
CA LEU A 176 -6.70 8.47 13.86
C LEU A 176 -6.17 8.44 15.31
N LEU A 177 -5.59 7.31 15.74
CA LEU A 177 -5.08 7.16 17.10
C LEU A 177 -3.91 8.11 17.38
N GLU A 178 -3.02 8.32 16.41
CA GLU A 178 -1.93 9.29 16.54
C GLU A 178 -2.43 10.74 16.64
N CYS A 179 -3.44 11.10 15.83
CA CYS A 179 -4.10 12.41 15.92
C CYS A 179 -4.68 12.65 17.32
N ILE A 180 -5.39 11.65 17.86
CA ILE A 180 -6.01 11.74 19.20
C ILE A 180 -4.92 11.80 20.28
N ARG A 181 -3.90 10.94 20.20
CA ARG A 181 -2.76 10.92 21.14
C ARG A 181 -2.05 12.28 21.19
N LYS A 182 -1.98 12.97 20.05
CA LYS A 182 -1.41 14.32 19.91
C LYS A 182 -2.45 15.45 20.07
N GLN A 183 -3.56 15.18 20.74
CA GLN A 183 -4.57 16.18 21.14
C GLN A 183 -5.17 16.94 19.93
N GLY A 184 -5.49 16.21 18.86
CA GLY A 184 -6.12 16.78 17.67
C GLY A 184 -5.16 17.43 16.68
N GLN A 185 -3.85 17.28 16.86
CA GLN A 185 -2.89 17.65 15.82
C GLN A 185 -3.16 16.81 14.58
N ILE A 186 -3.29 17.48 13.43
CA ILE A 186 -3.45 16.83 12.13
C ILE A 186 -2.08 16.67 11.50
N GLY A 187 -1.83 15.52 10.88
CA GLY A 187 -0.60 15.25 10.15
C GLY A 187 -0.57 13.88 9.45
N PRO A 188 0.45 13.65 8.62
CA PRO A 188 0.66 12.39 7.92
C PRO A 188 1.30 11.36 8.85
N TYR A 189 0.49 10.58 9.57
CA TYR A 189 0.95 9.63 10.59
C TYR A 189 1.28 8.25 10.01
N TRP A 190 0.49 7.75 9.08
CA TRP A 190 0.72 6.48 8.41
C TRP A 190 1.79 6.62 7.31
N ALA A 191 1.72 7.68 6.51
CA ALA A 191 2.66 7.96 5.43
C ALA A 191 4.12 8.07 5.89
N ASN A 192 4.35 8.51 7.13
CA ASN A 192 5.67 8.62 7.75
C ASN A 192 6.23 7.28 8.28
N THR A 193 5.40 6.25 8.35
CA THR A 193 5.77 4.92 8.88
C THR A 193 5.86 3.84 7.81
N SER A 194 5.33 4.09 6.61
CA SER A 194 5.35 3.13 5.50
C SER A 194 6.66 3.17 4.73
N ASP A 195 7.17 1.99 4.35
CA ASP A 195 8.25 1.89 3.37
C ASP A 195 7.69 2.22 1.97
N ASN A 196 7.81 3.50 1.61
CA ASN A 196 7.26 4.05 0.37
C ASN A 196 8.08 3.66 -0.87
N LEU A 197 9.08 2.78 -0.73
CA LEU A 197 9.86 2.23 -1.85
C LEU A 197 8.99 1.64 -2.94
N LEU A 198 7.85 1.03 -2.59
CA LEU A 198 6.94 0.45 -3.55
C LEU A 198 6.36 1.53 -4.48
N ILE A 199 5.73 2.57 -3.93
CA ILE A 199 5.19 3.68 -4.74
C ILE A 199 6.31 4.37 -5.52
N LYS A 200 7.46 4.61 -4.90
CA LYS A 200 8.59 5.26 -5.57
C LYS A 200 9.03 4.47 -6.80
N LYS A 201 9.23 3.16 -6.67
CA LYS A 201 9.55 2.26 -7.81
C LYS A 201 8.46 2.27 -8.87
N LEU A 202 7.19 2.43 -8.49
CA LEU A 202 6.08 2.50 -9.43
C LEU A 202 6.07 3.81 -10.21
N ILE A 203 6.27 4.94 -9.56
CA ILE A 203 6.34 6.24 -10.26
C ILE A 203 7.53 6.25 -11.24
N THR A 204 8.68 5.69 -10.84
CA THR A 204 9.90 5.74 -11.64
C THR A 204 9.96 4.69 -12.75
N CYS A 205 9.49 3.45 -12.51
CA CYS A 205 9.66 2.33 -13.45
C CYS A 205 8.39 1.96 -14.23
N SER A 206 7.29 2.69 -14.09
CA SER A 206 6.04 2.36 -14.79
C SER A 206 5.93 2.92 -16.21
N GLY A 207 5.23 2.18 -17.07
CA GLY A 207 4.94 2.59 -18.45
C GLY A 207 3.91 3.72 -18.57
N LYS A 208 3.79 4.29 -19.78
CA LYS A 208 2.93 5.45 -20.13
C LYS A 208 1.50 5.39 -19.57
N ALA A 209 0.86 4.21 -19.63
CA ALA A 209 -0.52 4.02 -19.17
C ALA A 209 -0.69 4.28 -17.67
N ILE A 210 0.21 3.73 -16.84
CA ILE A 210 0.16 3.90 -15.38
C ILE A 210 0.41 5.37 -15.00
N LYS A 211 1.36 6.02 -15.68
CA LYS A 211 1.64 7.44 -15.47
C LYS A 211 0.42 8.31 -15.75
N SER A 212 -0.29 8.06 -16.85
CA SER A 212 -1.54 8.78 -17.18
C SER A 212 -2.64 8.55 -16.13
N ASP A 213 -2.76 7.32 -15.63
CA ASP A 213 -3.71 7.01 -14.56
C ASP A 213 -3.35 7.74 -13.24
N LEU A 214 -2.07 7.83 -12.90
CA LEU A 214 -1.59 8.55 -11.73
C LEU A 214 -1.88 10.06 -11.85
N GLU A 215 -1.73 10.67 -13.02
CA GLU A 215 -2.13 12.07 -13.24
C GLU A 215 -3.60 12.30 -12.90
N VAL A 216 -4.48 11.42 -13.40
CA VAL A 216 -5.91 11.48 -13.12
C VAL A 216 -6.18 11.39 -11.63
N LEU A 217 -5.48 10.49 -10.93
CA LEU A 217 -5.63 10.32 -9.48
C LEU A 217 -5.14 11.56 -8.69
N LEU A 218 -4.02 12.15 -9.07
CA LEU A 218 -3.46 13.35 -8.42
C LEU A 218 -4.37 14.58 -8.57
N LEU A 219 -5.11 14.64 -9.67
CA LEU A 219 -6.11 15.67 -9.97
C LEU A 219 -7.51 15.34 -9.38
N ASP A 220 -7.56 14.53 -8.32
CA ASP A 220 -8.79 14.09 -7.63
C ASP A 220 -9.79 13.32 -8.51
N GLY A 221 -9.31 12.77 -9.63
CA GLY A 221 -10.08 11.92 -10.51
C GLY A 221 -10.18 10.48 -10.01
N SER A 222 -10.72 9.60 -10.86
CA SER A 222 -10.82 8.17 -10.58
C SER A 222 -10.53 7.37 -11.83
N VAL A 223 -9.96 6.18 -11.66
CA VAL A 223 -9.59 5.29 -12.76
C VAL A 223 -10.25 3.93 -12.59
N VAL A 224 -10.77 3.35 -13.67
CA VAL A 224 -11.38 2.02 -13.64
C VAL A 224 -10.32 0.99 -13.96
N LYS A 225 -10.09 0.03 -13.04
CA LYS A 225 -9.09 -1.02 -13.19
C LYS A 225 -9.64 -2.37 -12.78
N GLU A 226 -9.17 -3.41 -13.46
CA GLU A 226 -9.42 -4.79 -13.08
C GLU A 226 -8.54 -5.16 -11.89
N ILE A 227 -9.16 -5.62 -10.81
CA ILE A 227 -8.48 -6.09 -9.61
C ILE A 227 -8.46 -7.60 -9.64
N ASP A 228 -7.25 -8.15 -9.59
CA ASP A 228 -7.04 -9.57 -9.39
C ASP A 228 -6.83 -9.81 -7.90
N GLY A 229 -7.79 -10.52 -7.30
CA GLY A 229 -7.66 -10.91 -5.92
C GLY A 229 -6.49 -11.86 -5.68
N GLY A 230 -5.96 -12.57 -6.69
CA GLY A 230 -4.90 -13.60 -6.62
C GLY A 230 -3.55 -13.12 -7.12
N LEU A 231 -2.74 -12.49 -6.26
CA LEU A 231 -1.47 -11.90 -6.69
C LEU A 231 -0.30 -12.88 -6.67
N ILE A 232 0.53 -12.83 -7.70
CA ILE A 232 1.83 -13.50 -7.76
C ILE A 232 2.91 -12.43 -7.82
N TYR A 233 3.75 -12.38 -6.78
CA TYR A 233 4.71 -11.30 -6.55
C TYR A 233 5.67 -11.09 -7.74
N ASN A 234 6.11 -12.17 -8.37
CA ASN A 234 7.02 -12.15 -9.52
C ASN A 234 6.44 -11.46 -10.78
N HIS A 235 5.14 -11.15 -10.80
CA HIS A 235 4.50 -10.46 -11.91
C HIS A 235 4.12 -9.01 -11.58
N ILE A 236 4.35 -8.50 -10.36
CA ILE A 236 3.92 -7.13 -9.98
C ILE A 236 4.56 -6.05 -10.84
N VAL A 237 5.83 -6.22 -11.24
CA VAL A 237 6.56 -5.24 -12.06
C VAL A 237 6.13 -5.30 -13.53
N THR A 238 5.62 -6.43 -14.01
CA THR A 238 5.30 -6.67 -15.43
C THR A 238 3.81 -6.70 -15.73
N ASN A 239 2.95 -6.79 -14.71
CA ASN A 239 1.50 -6.89 -14.83
C ASN A 239 0.81 -5.70 -14.15
N THR A 240 0.22 -4.84 -14.98
CA THR A 240 -0.52 -3.65 -14.53
C THR A 240 -1.69 -3.97 -13.61
N LYS A 241 -2.36 -5.13 -13.76
CA LYS A 241 -3.47 -5.55 -12.88
C LYS A 241 -2.96 -5.89 -11.49
N ALA A 242 -1.84 -6.62 -11.43
CA ALA A 242 -1.24 -7.01 -10.16
C ALA A 242 -0.80 -5.78 -9.35
N LEU A 243 -0.30 -4.78 -10.05
CA LEU A 243 0.03 -3.48 -9.50
C LEU A 243 -1.19 -2.77 -8.88
N TRP A 244 -2.28 -2.57 -9.63
CA TRP A 244 -3.45 -1.85 -9.10
C TRP A 244 -4.08 -2.57 -7.91
N SER A 245 -4.07 -3.90 -7.95
CA SER A 245 -4.51 -4.74 -6.83
C SER A 245 -3.63 -4.52 -5.60
N LEU A 246 -2.31 -4.46 -5.78
CA LEU A 246 -1.38 -4.17 -4.71
C LEU A 246 -1.61 -2.80 -4.08
N LEU A 247 -1.73 -1.74 -4.89
CA LEU A 247 -2.00 -0.39 -4.41
C LEU A 247 -3.32 -0.30 -3.63
N LEU A 248 -4.32 -1.09 -4.03
CA LEU A 248 -5.59 -1.18 -3.32
C LEU A 248 -5.43 -1.90 -1.98
N PHE A 249 -4.82 -3.09 -1.95
CA PHE A 249 -4.66 -3.89 -0.73
C PHE A 249 -3.70 -3.27 0.30
N THR A 250 -2.77 -2.42 -0.15
CA THR A 250 -1.87 -1.64 0.73
C THR A 250 -2.46 -0.31 1.18
N GLY A 251 -3.63 0.10 0.65
CA GLY A 251 -4.31 1.33 1.04
C GLY A 251 -3.79 2.61 0.37
N TYR A 252 -2.94 2.52 -0.66
CA TYR A 252 -2.51 3.69 -1.43
C TYR A 252 -3.62 4.21 -2.37
N VAL A 253 -4.55 3.34 -2.75
CA VAL A 253 -5.82 3.72 -3.39
C VAL A 253 -6.98 3.02 -2.70
N THR A 254 -8.19 3.52 -2.92
CA THR A 254 -9.42 2.89 -2.44
C THR A 254 -10.42 2.72 -3.58
N ALA A 255 -11.27 1.70 -3.48
CA ALA A 255 -12.39 1.54 -4.40
C ALA A 255 -13.54 2.47 -3.98
N LYS A 256 -14.05 3.29 -4.91
CA LYS A 256 -15.31 4.02 -4.73
C LYS A 256 -16.51 3.18 -5.14
N HIS A 257 -16.33 2.37 -6.17
CA HIS A 257 -17.32 1.43 -6.70
C HIS A 257 -16.63 0.13 -7.12
N VAL A 258 -17.34 -0.98 -6.95
CA VAL A 258 -16.88 -2.32 -7.31
C VAL A 258 -17.98 -2.97 -8.17
N ASP A 259 -17.63 -3.31 -9.40
CA ASP A 259 -18.51 -3.93 -10.38
C ASP A 259 -18.00 -5.33 -10.73
N LEU A 260 -18.90 -6.31 -10.75
CA LEU A 260 -18.61 -7.64 -11.28
C LEU A 260 -19.13 -7.74 -12.72
N LEU A 261 -18.20 -7.84 -13.68
CA LEU A 261 -18.50 -7.93 -15.10
C LEU A 261 -17.83 -9.17 -15.68
N GLU A 262 -18.63 -10.12 -16.20
CA GLU A 262 -18.13 -11.35 -16.83
C GLU A 262 -17.12 -12.15 -15.98
N GLY A 263 -17.33 -12.15 -14.65
CA GLY A 263 -16.43 -12.83 -13.70
C GLY A 263 -15.14 -12.06 -13.37
N LYS A 264 -14.99 -10.83 -13.88
CA LYS A 264 -13.91 -9.91 -13.52
C LYS A 264 -14.41 -8.88 -12.53
N THR A 265 -13.55 -8.55 -11.57
CA THR A 265 -13.80 -7.50 -10.59
C THR A 265 -13.19 -6.20 -11.11
N LEU A 266 -14.04 -5.25 -11.52
CA LEU A 266 -13.62 -3.91 -11.90
C LEU A 266 -13.86 -2.96 -10.73
N CYS A 267 -12.84 -2.20 -10.36
CA CYS A 267 -12.92 -1.20 -9.31
C CYS A 267 -12.69 0.19 -9.89
N THR A 268 -13.54 1.14 -9.49
CA THR A 268 -13.29 2.57 -9.68
C THR A 268 -12.39 3.03 -8.54
N LEU A 269 -11.12 3.24 -8.83
CA LEU A 269 -10.07 3.56 -7.85
C LEU A 269 -9.87 5.07 -7.74
N ALA A 270 -9.64 5.55 -6.52
CA ALA A 270 -9.32 6.94 -6.21
C ALA A 270 -8.31 7.02 -5.04
N ILE A 271 -7.68 8.17 -4.85
CA ILE A 271 -6.92 8.47 -3.63
C ILE A 271 -7.90 8.56 -2.45
N PRO A 272 -7.67 7.86 -1.32
CA PRO A 272 -8.66 7.75 -0.26
C PRO A 272 -8.92 9.06 0.48
N ASN A 273 -7.86 9.82 0.79
CA ASN A 273 -7.90 10.99 1.66
C ASN A 273 -6.69 11.92 1.45
N LYS A 274 -6.67 13.04 2.20
CA LYS A 274 -5.59 14.02 2.13
C LYS A 274 -4.23 13.49 2.57
N GLU A 275 -4.18 12.59 3.55
CA GLU A 275 -2.92 12.00 4.02
C GLU A 275 -2.19 11.27 2.90
N ILE A 276 -2.91 10.41 2.17
CA ILE A 276 -2.33 9.67 1.04
C ILE A 276 -2.03 10.61 -0.14
N LYS A 277 -2.85 11.64 -0.36
CA LYS A 277 -2.56 12.65 -1.40
C LYS A 277 -1.25 13.39 -1.14
N LEU A 278 -1.00 13.79 0.11
CA LEU A 278 0.24 14.44 0.52
C LEU A 278 1.44 13.51 0.30
N LEU A 279 1.32 12.23 0.67
CA LEU A 279 2.35 11.24 0.41
C LEU A 279 2.73 11.15 -1.08
N TYR A 280 1.74 11.10 -1.97
CA TYR A 280 2.01 11.10 -3.42
C TYR A 280 2.73 12.38 -3.86
N ASN A 281 2.29 13.55 -3.38
CA ASN A 281 2.92 14.83 -3.71
C ASN A 281 4.38 14.90 -3.24
N GLU A 282 4.66 14.43 -2.02
CA GLU A 282 6.01 14.37 -1.45
C GLU A 282 6.91 13.45 -2.26
N LEU A 283 6.45 12.24 -2.58
CA LEU A 283 7.23 11.28 -3.39
C LEU A 283 7.56 11.82 -4.78
N ILE A 284 6.59 12.46 -5.43
CA ILE A 284 6.78 13.12 -6.72
C ILE A 284 7.82 14.24 -6.60
N THR A 285 7.72 15.05 -5.55
CA THR A 285 8.69 16.13 -5.27
C THR A 285 10.09 15.57 -5.07
N THR A 286 10.26 14.53 -4.25
CA THR A 286 11.57 13.88 -4.03
C THR A 286 12.14 13.31 -5.32
N ILE A 287 11.32 12.66 -6.16
CA ILE A 287 11.76 12.17 -7.46
C ILE A 287 12.24 13.34 -8.33
N PHE A 288 11.55 14.47 -8.33
CA PHE A 288 12.00 15.65 -9.05
C PHE A 288 13.29 16.23 -8.47
N GLU A 289 13.45 16.29 -7.16
CA GLU A 289 14.68 16.77 -6.51
C GLU A 289 15.89 15.90 -6.85
N GLU A 290 15.71 14.58 -6.95
CA GLU A 290 16.76 13.65 -7.38
C GLU A 290 17.23 13.91 -8.81
N VAL A 291 16.34 14.43 -9.67
CA VAL A 291 16.62 14.64 -11.10
C VAL A 291 16.96 16.11 -11.44
N LEU A 292 16.42 17.08 -10.70
CA LEU A 292 16.56 18.53 -10.92
C LEU A 292 17.46 19.24 -9.89
N SER A 293 17.71 18.66 -8.72
CA SER A 293 18.16 19.33 -7.48
C SER A 293 17.14 20.31 -6.87
N LEU A 294 17.10 20.41 -5.54
CA LEU A 294 16.22 21.29 -4.74
C LEU A 294 16.26 22.76 -5.19
N GLU A 295 17.45 23.29 -5.46
CA GLU A 295 17.64 24.70 -5.87
C GLU A 295 16.94 25.02 -7.19
N LYS A 296 16.98 24.10 -8.16
CA LYS A 296 16.29 24.29 -9.45
C LYS A 296 14.78 24.16 -9.30
N VAL A 297 14.29 23.26 -8.43
CA VAL A 297 12.86 23.15 -8.13
C VAL A 297 12.34 24.45 -7.53
N HIS A 298 13.03 25.01 -6.52
CA HIS A 298 12.66 26.30 -5.93
C HIS A 298 12.73 27.46 -6.95
N SER A 299 13.82 27.54 -7.72
CA SER A 299 13.99 28.58 -8.76
C SER A 299 12.90 28.51 -9.82
N LEU A 300 12.47 27.31 -10.19
CA LEU A 300 11.39 27.11 -11.15
C LEU A 300 10.04 27.52 -10.54
N LYS A 301 9.81 27.23 -9.24
CA LYS A 301 8.64 27.74 -8.52
C LYS A 301 8.56 29.26 -8.53
N GLU A 302 9.67 29.91 -8.20
CA GLU A 302 9.77 31.37 -8.21
C GLU A 302 9.58 31.93 -9.62
N ALA A 303 10.17 31.31 -10.64
CA ALA A 303 10.04 31.72 -12.03
C ALA A 303 8.57 31.73 -12.50
N LEU A 304 7.80 30.69 -12.14
CA LEU A 304 6.37 30.63 -12.46
C LEU A 304 5.56 31.71 -11.74
N LEU A 305 5.76 31.88 -10.43
CA LEU A 305 4.99 32.83 -9.62
C LEU A 305 5.30 34.30 -9.95
N THR A 306 6.53 34.57 -10.41
CA THR A 306 6.96 35.92 -10.83
C THR A 306 6.75 36.20 -12.30
N GLY A 307 6.29 35.21 -13.09
CA GLY A 307 6.13 35.33 -14.54
C GLY A 307 7.45 35.41 -15.31
N ASN A 308 8.57 34.95 -14.74
CA ASN A 308 9.87 34.92 -15.37
C ASN A 308 10.00 33.72 -16.34
N GLY A 309 9.38 33.86 -17.52
CA GLY A 309 9.37 32.80 -18.54
C GLY A 309 10.75 32.43 -19.09
N VAL A 310 11.74 33.32 -19.01
CA VAL A 310 13.12 33.04 -19.44
C VAL A 310 13.76 32.03 -18.50
N LEU A 311 13.77 32.34 -17.19
CA LEU A 311 14.31 31.45 -16.17
C LEU A 311 13.58 30.10 -16.15
N PHE A 312 12.25 30.11 -16.31
CA PHE A 312 11.46 28.89 -16.41
C PHE A 312 11.93 28.03 -17.60
N SER A 313 12.04 28.62 -18.79
CA SER A 313 12.46 27.92 -20.00
C SER A 313 13.88 27.37 -19.88
N GLU A 314 14.81 28.13 -19.30
CA GLU A 314 16.20 27.68 -19.08
C GLU A 314 16.27 26.45 -18.17
N ILE A 315 15.54 26.45 -17.05
CA ILE A 315 15.54 25.33 -16.11
C ILE A 315 14.88 24.09 -16.75
N VAL A 316 13.75 24.26 -17.44
CA VAL A 316 13.07 23.15 -18.14
C VAL A 316 13.95 22.59 -19.27
N GLN A 317 14.61 23.45 -20.04
CA GLN A 317 15.49 23.03 -21.13
C GLN A 317 16.70 22.25 -20.59
N ASP A 318 17.37 22.77 -19.56
CA ASP A 318 18.49 22.09 -18.92
C ASP A 318 18.08 20.71 -18.37
N PHE A 319 16.89 20.60 -17.78
CA PHE A 319 16.36 19.31 -17.35
C PHE A 319 16.18 18.32 -18.49
N ILE A 320 15.48 18.74 -19.55
CA ILE A 320 15.16 17.89 -20.70
C ILE A 320 16.46 17.38 -21.31
N MET A 321 17.44 18.27 -21.51
CA MET A 321 18.73 17.93 -22.13
C MET A 321 19.56 16.95 -21.31
N ASN A 322 19.48 17.02 -19.97
CA ASN A 322 20.32 16.20 -19.10
C ASN A 322 19.68 14.89 -18.66
N ASN A 323 18.33 14.81 -18.64
CA ASN A 323 17.62 13.70 -18.00
C ASN A 323 16.62 12.97 -18.90
N MET A 324 16.24 13.54 -20.04
CA MET A 324 15.32 12.87 -20.97
C MET A 324 16.08 12.33 -22.17
N SER A 325 15.98 11.02 -22.39
CA SER A 325 16.45 10.39 -23.62
C SER A 325 15.34 10.42 -24.67
N PHE A 326 15.66 10.88 -25.87
CA PHE A 326 14.79 10.77 -27.03
C PHE A 326 14.39 9.31 -27.33
N PHE A 327 15.23 8.33 -26.97
CA PHE A 327 14.95 6.90 -27.19
C PHE A 327 13.97 6.31 -26.18
N ASP A 328 13.79 6.95 -25.02
CA ASP A 328 12.84 6.51 -23.97
C ASP A 328 11.46 7.17 -24.16
N MET A 329 11.33 8.06 -25.14
CA MET A 329 10.11 8.78 -25.46
C MET A 329 9.27 8.00 -26.49
N PRO A 330 7.94 7.87 -26.27
CA PRO A 330 7.04 7.35 -27.29
C PRO A 330 7.13 8.20 -28.56
N SER A 331 7.39 7.57 -29.70
CA SER A 331 7.57 8.25 -30.98
C SER A 331 6.26 8.85 -31.54
N ASP A 332 5.12 8.43 -31.03
CA ASP A 332 3.78 8.85 -31.45
C ASP A 332 3.26 10.10 -30.71
N GLU A 333 3.64 10.31 -29.45
CA GLU A 333 3.22 11.46 -28.63
C GLU A 333 4.31 11.90 -27.63
N PRO A 334 5.44 12.45 -28.11
CA PRO A 334 6.53 12.88 -27.24
C PRO A 334 6.10 13.99 -26.26
N GLU A 335 5.14 14.84 -26.67
CA GLU A 335 4.62 15.96 -25.88
C GLU A 335 3.98 15.53 -24.54
N ARG A 336 3.40 14.33 -24.46
CA ARG A 336 2.78 13.83 -23.22
C ARG A 336 3.78 13.60 -22.09
N SER A 337 4.99 13.16 -22.42
CA SER A 337 6.03 12.95 -21.41
C SER A 337 6.50 14.28 -20.79
N TYR A 338 6.60 15.32 -21.63
CA TYR A 338 6.88 16.68 -21.16
C TYR A 338 5.70 17.24 -20.36
N HIS A 339 4.48 17.00 -20.82
CA HIS A 339 3.27 17.40 -20.12
C HIS A 339 3.19 16.79 -18.70
N LEU A 340 3.42 15.49 -18.58
CA LEU A 340 3.46 14.78 -17.29
C LEU A 340 4.57 15.32 -16.38
N PHE A 341 5.74 15.61 -16.96
CA PHE A 341 6.85 16.22 -16.23
C PHE A 341 6.45 17.57 -15.64
N ILE A 342 5.90 18.46 -16.47
CA ILE A 342 5.45 19.78 -16.04
C ILE A 342 4.29 19.66 -15.05
N LEU A 343 3.32 18.79 -15.31
CA LEU A 343 2.19 18.55 -14.41
C LEU A 343 2.65 18.02 -13.05
N GLY A 344 3.54 17.04 -13.02
CA GLY A 344 4.10 16.50 -11.78
C GLY A 344 4.81 17.59 -10.96
N LEU A 345 5.58 18.45 -11.64
CA LEU A 345 6.22 19.59 -10.99
C LEU A 345 5.18 20.62 -10.49
N LEU A 346 4.11 20.85 -11.24
CA LEU A 346 3.08 21.83 -10.90
C LEU A 346 2.13 21.35 -9.81
N VAL A 347 1.93 20.03 -9.66
CA VAL A 347 1.18 19.44 -8.54
C VAL A 347 1.83 19.76 -7.19
N THR A 348 3.14 20.06 -7.16
CA THR A 348 3.84 20.54 -5.96
C THR A 348 3.39 21.94 -5.48
N PHE A 349 2.51 22.61 -6.22
CA PHE A 349 1.85 23.86 -5.83
C PHE A 349 0.42 23.67 -5.32
N SER A 350 -0.04 22.42 -5.17
CA SER A 350 -1.43 22.10 -4.83
C SER A 350 -1.94 22.71 -3.51
N ASP A 351 -1.02 23.10 -2.62
CA ASP A 351 -1.31 23.80 -1.37
C ASP A 351 -1.81 25.23 -1.59
N SER A 352 -1.27 25.94 -2.58
CA SER A 352 -1.59 27.36 -2.86
C SER A 352 -2.40 27.55 -4.16
N TYR A 353 -2.37 26.56 -5.05
CA TYR A 353 -3.07 26.59 -6.33
C TYR A 353 -3.87 25.30 -6.56
N GLU A 354 -5.06 25.43 -7.14
CA GLU A 354 -5.76 24.33 -7.79
C GLU A 354 -5.16 24.14 -9.19
N VAL A 355 -4.58 22.96 -9.43
CA VAL A 355 -3.99 22.60 -10.74
C VAL A 355 -5.06 21.93 -11.59
N LYS A 356 -5.27 22.42 -12.81
CA LYS A 356 -6.13 21.80 -13.84
C LYS A 356 -5.32 21.54 -15.09
N SER A 357 -5.62 20.46 -15.79
CA SER A 357 -4.91 20.09 -17.01
C SER A 357 -5.86 19.62 -18.10
N ASN A 358 -5.50 19.89 -19.37
CA ASN A 358 -6.14 19.37 -20.58
C ASN A 358 -7.67 19.54 -20.59
N ARG A 359 -8.14 20.75 -20.24
CA ARG A 359 -9.57 21.05 -20.17
C ARG A 359 -9.97 22.08 -21.22
N GLU A 360 -11.18 21.90 -21.74
CA GLU A 360 -11.78 22.84 -22.68
C GLU A 360 -12.10 24.16 -21.99
N SER A 361 -11.82 25.27 -22.67
CA SER A 361 -12.17 26.63 -22.23
C SER A 361 -12.48 27.51 -23.43
N GLY A 362 -13.66 28.12 -23.44
CA GLY A 362 -14.14 28.91 -24.58
C GLY A 362 -14.22 28.07 -25.86
N HIS A 363 -13.46 28.44 -26.88
CA HIS A 363 -13.38 27.72 -28.18
C HIS A 363 -12.11 26.87 -28.32
N GLY A 364 -11.30 26.74 -27.25
CA GLY A 364 -10.02 26.03 -27.28
C GLY A 364 -9.83 25.13 -26.06
N ARG A 365 -8.58 24.73 -25.84
CA ARG A 365 -8.14 23.99 -24.65
C ARG A 365 -6.87 24.65 -24.11
N TYR A 366 -6.67 24.59 -22.79
CA TYR A 366 -5.39 24.90 -22.17
C TYR A 366 -4.67 23.61 -21.80
N ASP A 367 -3.34 23.62 -21.79
CA ASP A 367 -2.56 22.45 -21.41
C ASP A 367 -2.54 22.35 -19.87
N ILE A 368 -2.14 23.42 -19.16
CA ILE A 368 -2.21 23.47 -17.70
C ILE A 368 -2.68 24.85 -17.20
N MET A 369 -3.53 24.86 -16.18
CA MET A 369 -3.98 26.08 -15.50
C MET A 369 -3.78 25.94 -13.99
N LEU A 370 -3.18 26.95 -13.38
CA LEU A 370 -3.02 27.10 -11.94
C LEU A 370 -3.99 28.18 -11.47
N ILE A 371 -5.02 27.79 -10.73
CA ILE A 371 -5.98 28.71 -10.14
C ILE A 371 -5.56 28.96 -8.69
N PRO A 372 -5.22 30.19 -8.29
CA PRO A 372 -4.81 30.45 -6.92
C PRO A 372 -5.99 30.22 -5.98
N ARG A 373 -5.71 29.59 -4.83
CA ARG A 373 -6.69 29.45 -3.75
C ARG A 373 -6.94 30.77 -3.03
N ASP A 374 -5.94 31.64 -2.99
CA ASP A 374 -6.07 33.03 -2.54
C ASP A 374 -6.39 33.93 -3.75
N PRO A 375 -7.57 34.58 -3.79
CA PRO A 375 -7.99 35.43 -4.91
C PRO A 375 -7.09 36.64 -5.18
N SER A 376 -6.19 37.00 -4.25
CA SER A 376 -5.24 38.10 -4.43
C SER A 376 -4.02 37.74 -5.30
N ASN A 377 -3.80 36.44 -5.55
CA ASN A 377 -2.73 35.95 -6.41
C ASN A 377 -3.18 35.84 -7.88
N TRP A 378 -2.21 35.74 -8.80
CA TRP A 378 -2.47 35.60 -10.23
C TRP A 378 -2.77 34.15 -10.61
N ALA A 379 -3.78 33.95 -11.47
CA ALA A 379 -3.94 32.67 -12.18
C ALA A 379 -2.91 32.56 -13.29
N LEU A 380 -2.36 31.36 -13.47
CA LEU A 380 -1.37 31.07 -14.51
C LEU A 380 -1.97 30.08 -15.50
N ILE A 381 -1.75 30.32 -16.79
CA ILE A 381 -2.09 29.42 -17.87
C ILE A 381 -0.80 29.14 -18.63
N ILE A 382 -0.48 27.86 -18.79
CA ILE A 382 0.72 27.35 -19.47
C ILE A 382 0.27 26.62 -20.72
#